data_AF-A0A2G4YMC6-F1
#
_entry.id   AF-A0A2G4YMC6-F1
#
_cell.length_a   1.000
_cell.length_b   1.000
_cell.length_c   1.000
_cell.angle_alpha   90.00
_cell.angle_beta   90.00
_cell.angle_gamma   90.00
#
_symmetry.space_group_name_H-M   'P 1'
#
loop_
_entity.id
_entity.type
_entity.pdbx_description
1 polymer ?
#
loop_
_entity_poly.entity_id
_entity_poly.type
_entity_poly.pdbx_seq_one_letter_code
_entity_poly.pdbx_strand_id
1 'polypeptide(L)'
;MRLVTCYNGQAVFDAAYCHEQHQDAKITPHENHTPQDKTDNGTERLVGFEIEYAGLTLETAAEIIHDLYGGTITRETDAIYQVLDTTLGEFTLELDAIPLQKLAEAAAETETTSGEDQSLTDDLQVQLYKAVGDAGAKIAPYEIVAPPIPLRKIPDLEKLCVQLRDQDAQDTTSRLHFAFGLHINPEVLSTDTASILRHLQSFLLLYPWLKQQHNVDFARRVTRFITPFPKPYYERILQSHYQPGFTQLVTDYYTDNPTRNRALDMLPLFAHIDAALIRRLYGAEEKINPRPTFHYRLPNCELANPDWSLDMEWRRWLHVEQVANSDALFTELMTRWHSHNESWLTSEEDWAREVAQIMVTAQDNGDWPDNADD
;
A
#
# COMPACT_ATOMS: atom_id res chain seq x y z
N MET A 1 -5.76 29.97 -17.07
CA MET A 1 -5.20 30.85 -16.04
C MET A 1 -5.78 32.26 -16.23
N ARG A 2 -6.62 32.76 -15.31
CA ARG A 2 -7.11 34.15 -15.37
C ARG A 2 -6.50 34.93 -14.22
N LEU A 3 -5.92 36.08 -14.53
CA LEU A 3 -5.30 37.01 -13.59
C LEU A 3 -6.41 37.87 -12.97
N VAL A 4 -6.57 37.86 -11.64
CA VAL A 4 -7.73 38.53 -10.99
C VAL A 4 -7.41 39.97 -10.55
N THR A 5 -6.19 40.33 -10.10
CA THR A 5 -5.67 41.72 -10.07
C THR A 5 -4.24 41.79 -9.51
N CYS A 6 -3.47 42.83 -9.85
CA CYS A 6 -2.16 43.14 -9.26
C CYS A 6 -2.27 44.20 -8.17
N TYR A 7 -1.73 43.93 -6.97
CA TYR A 7 -1.40 44.95 -5.98
C TYR A 7 0.08 44.76 -5.58
N ASN A 8 0.89 45.81 -5.73
CA ASN A 8 2.32 45.86 -5.38
C ASN A 8 3.23 44.77 -5.96
N GLY A 9 2.97 44.31 -7.19
CA GLY A 9 3.97 43.56 -7.97
C GLY A 9 4.23 42.12 -7.53
N GLN A 10 3.47 41.57 -6.59
CA GLN A 10 3.43 40.12 -6.32
C GLN A 10 2.15 39.52 -6.92
N ALA A 11 2.30 38.46 -7.71
CA ALA A 11 1.19 37.65 -8.17
C ALA A 11 0.67 36.84 -6.97
N VAL A 12 -0.54 37.17 -6.51
CA VAL A 12 -1.27 36.35 -5.54
C VAL A 12 -2.15 35.40 -6.33
N PHE A 13 -1.86 34.10 -6.26
CA PHE A 13 -2.70 33.05 -6.82
C PHE A 13 -3.74 32.65 -5.78
N ASP A 14 -5.00 32.62 -6.19
CA ASP A 14 -6.10 32.23 -5.32
C ASP A 14 -6.09 30.70 -5.09
N ALA A 15 -5.70 30.28 -3.89
CA ALA A 15 -5.65 28.88 -3.50
C ALA A 15 -7.06 28.23 -3.45
N ALA A 16 -8.13 29.03 -3.39
CA ALA A 16 -9.49 28.51 -3.38
C ALA A 16 -9.95 27.99 -4.75
N TYR A 17 -9.40 28.52 -5.85
CA TYR A 17 -9.82 28.11 -7.20
C TYR A 17 -9.25 26.73 -7.62
N CYS A 18 -8.11 26.30 -7.05
CA CYS A 18 -7.63 24.93 -7.24
C CYS A 18 -8.44 23.90 -6.46
N HIS A 19 -9.18 24.30 -5.41
CA HIS A 19 -9.91 23.36 -4.57
C HIS A 19 -11.23 22.87 -5.22
N GLU A 20 -11.85 23.68 -6.08
CA GLU A 20 -13.11 23.31 -6.76
C GLU A 20 -12.92 22.41 -7.99
N GLN A 21 -11.74 22.36 -8.62
CA GLN A 21 -11.50 21.48 -9.79
C GLN A 21 -10.98 20.07 -9.43
N HIS A 22 -10.59 19.83 -8.18
CA HIS A 22 -10.18 18.50 -7.70
C HIS A 22 -11.32 17.71 -7.02
N GLN A 23 -12.54 18.26 -6.99
CA GLN A 23 -13.72 17.57 -6.46
C GLN A 23 -14.42 16.67 -7.49
N ASP A 24 -14.09 16.78 -8.77
CA ASP A 24 -14.68 15.93 -9.81
C ASP A 24 -13.89 14.61 -9.92
N ALA A 25 -14.52 13.53 -9.44
CA ALA A 25 -14.13 12.12 -9.49
C ALA A 25 -13.33 11.52 -8.31
N LYS A 26 -13.67 11.90 -7.07
CA LYS A 26 -13.63 10.87 -6.01
C LYS A 26 -14.80 9.92 -6.25
N ILE A 27 -14.54 8.82 -6.93
CA ILE A 27 -15.50 7.71 -7.00
C ILE A 27 -15.53 7.12 -5.59
N THR A 28 -16.55 7.44 -4.81
CA THR A 28 -16.85 6.67 -3.60
C THR A 28 -17.08 5.23 -4.04
N PRO A 29 -16.40 4.22 -3.45
CA PRO A 29 -16.62 2.85 -3.87
C PRO A 29 -18.08 2.49 -3.60
N HIS A 30 -18.88 2.34 -4.66
CA HIS A 30 -20.26 1.90 -4.56
C HIS A 30 -20.30 0.45 -4.05
N GLU A 31 -21.36 0.09 -3.32
CA GLU A 31 -21.58 -1.22 -2.70
C GLU A 31 -21.65 -2.42 -3.65
N ASN A 32 -21.48 -2.22 -4.97
CA ASN A 32 -21.92 -3.18 -5.99
C ASN A 32 -20.86 -4.22 -6.42
N HIS A 33 -19.57 -4.03 -6.16
CA HIS A 33 -18.59 -5.11 -6.38
C HIS A 33 -18.44 -5.94 -5.10
N THR A 34 -19.15 -7.07 -5.05
CA THR A 34 -18.99 -8.02 -3.95
C THR A 34 -17.63 -8.71 -4.09
N PRO A 35 -16.76 -8.65 -3.07
CA PRO A 35 -15.49 -9.34 -3.13
C PRO A 35 -15.71 -10.85 -3.26
N GLN A 36 -14.87 -11.53 -4.03
CA GLN A 36 -14.86 -12.99 -4.05
C GLN A 36 -14.38 -13.49 -2.69
N ASP A 37 -15.27 -14.15 -1.96
CA ASP A 37 -15.06 -14.63 -0.58
C ASP A 37 -14.37 -15.99 -0.51
N LYS A 38 -14.13 -16.61 -1.67
CA LYS A 38 -13.41 -17.88 -1.82
C LYS A 38 -12.32 -17.79 -2.88
N THR A 39 -11.29 -18.61 -2.70
CA THR A 39 -10.30 -18.90 -3.76
C THR A 39 -10.92 -19.81 -4.82
N ASP A 40 -10.23 -20.01 -5.96
CA ASP A 40 -10.65 -20.94 -7.02
C ASP A 40 -10.79 -22.39 -6.53
N ASN A 41 -10.11 -22.73 -5.42
CA ASN A 41 -10.21 -24.05 -4.79
C ASN A 41 -11.39 -24.16 -3.81
N GLY A 42 -12.22 -23.11 -3.69
CA GLY A 42 -13.39 -23.07 -2.80
C GLY A 42 -13.06 -22.85 -1.32
N THR A 43 -11.80 -22.55 -0.98
CA THR A 43 -11.42 -22.20 0.39
C THR A 43 -11.82 -20.77 0.71
N GLU A 44 -12.22 -20.52 1.94
CA GLU A 44 -12.47 -19.16 2.42
C GLU A 44 -11.24 -18.28 2.20
N ARG A 45 -11.44 -17.16 1.51
CA ARG A 45 -10.39 -16.24 1.11
C ARG A 45 -10.03 -15.31 2.26
N LEU A 46 -8.73 -15.12 2.45
CA LEU A 46 -8.17 -14.29 3.51
C LEU A 46 -7.63 -12.96 2.95
N VAL A 47 -7.49 -12.00 3.86
CA VAL A 47 -6.78 -10.75 3.63
C VAL A 47 -5.92 -10.43 4.85
N GLY A 48 -4.66 -10.10 4.64
CA GLY A 48 -3.77 -9.58 5.69
C GLY A 48 -3.70 -8.06 5.66
N PHE A 49 -3.43 -7.45 6.80
CA PHE A 49 -3.18 -6.01 6.92
C PHE A 49 -1.91 -5.76 7.72
N GLU A 50 -1.09 -4.81 7.26
CA GLU A 50 0.06 -4.29 8.00
C GLU A 50 -0.20 -2.79 8.20
N ILE A 51 -0.32 -2.38 9.46
CA ILE A 51 -0.77 -1.04 9.87
C ILE A 51 0.41 -0.32 10.49
N GLU A 52 0.97 0.66 9.78
CA GLU A 52 2.00 1.53 10.32
C GLU A 52 1.37 2.65 11.18
N TYR A 53 1.95 2.93 12.34
CA TYR A 53 1.47 3.94 13.29
C TYR A 53 2.63 4.55 14.08
N ALA A 54 2.36 5.64 14.79
CA ALA A 54 3.27 6.24 15.76
C ALA A 54 2.44 6.85 16.92
N GLY A 55 3.11 7.44 17.92
CA GLY A 55 2.45 8.09 19.05
C GLY A 55 2.11 7.15 20.21
N LEU A 56 2.00 5.84 19.94
CA LEU A 56 1.79 4.80 20.94
C LEU A 56 3.00 3.86 21.01
N THR A 57 3.27 3.32 22.20
CA THR A 57 4.32 2.30 22.37
C THR A 57 3.87 0.93 21.84
N LEU A 58 4.82 0.04 21.52
CA LEU A 58 4.53 -1.36 21.19
C LEU A 58 3.75 -2.08 22.30
N GLU A 59 4.06 -1.79 23.57
CA GLU A 59 3.39 -2.37 24.73
C GLU A 59 1.92 -1.93 24.79
N THR A 60 1.65 -0.62 24.67
CA THR A 60 0.29 -0.08 24.63
C THR A 60 -0.52 -0.63 23.45
N ALA A 61 0.09 -0.74 22.26
CA ALA A 61 -0.59 -1.33 21.12
C ALA A 61 -0.89 -2.83 21.32
N ALA A 62 0.02 -3.58 21.93
CA ALA A 62 -0.20 -4.98 22.28
C ALA A 62 -1.32 -5.15 23.32
N GLU A 63 -1.40 -4.26 24.31
CA GLU A 63 -2.49 -4.21 25.30
C GLU A 63 -3.84 -3.93 24.63
N ILE A 64 -3.92 -2.98 23.68
CA ILE A 64 -5.15 -2.72 22.91
C ILE A 64 -5.61 -3.97 22.15
N ILE A 65 -4.68 -4.66 21.48
CA ILE A 65 -4.97 -5.91 20.77
C ILE A 65 -5.47 -6.99 21.74
N HIS A 66 -4.83 -7.11 22.91
CA HIS A 66 -5.25 -8.04 23.95
C HIS A 66 -6.66 -7.73 24.48
N ASP A 67 -6.96 -6.46 24.75
CA ASP A 67 -8.27 -6.05 25.27
C ASP A 67 -9.39 -6.29 24.25
N LEU A 68 -9.09 -6.12 22.96
CA LEU A 68 -10.06 -6.34 21.88
C LEU A 68 -10.28 -7.83 21.55
N TYR A 69 -9.20 -8.62 21.54
CA TYR A 69 -9.21 -9.96 20.93
C TYR A 69 -8.70 -11.07 21.86
N GLY A 70 -8.35 -10.77 23.10
CA GLY A 70 -7.76 -11.69 24.07
C GLY A 70 -6.32 -12.09 23.72
N GLY A 71 -5.93 -13.31 24.05
CA GLY A 71 -4.59 -13.83 23.78
C GLY A 71 -3.55 -13.51 24.85
N THR A 72 -2.28 -13.78 24.58
CA THR A 72 -1.16 -13.55 25.49
C THR A 72 -0.12 -12.65 24.83
N ILE A 73 0.26 -11.57 25.52
CA ILE A 73 1.32 -10.68 25.07
C ILE A 73 2.68 -11.31 25.38
N THR A 74 3.54 -11.44 24.38
CA THR A 74 4.94 -11.83 24.52
C THR A 74 5.85 -10.71 24.01
N ARG A 75 6.90 -10.41 24.77
CA ARG A 75 7.95 -9.47 24.37
C ARG A 75 9.17 -10.28 23.96
N GLU A 76 9.39 -10.41 22.66
CA GLU A 76 10.56 -11.10 22.12
C GLU A 76 11.81 -10.22 22.27
N THR A 77 11.68 -8.92 21.94
CA THR A 77 12.72 -7.91 22.15
C THR A 77 12.08 -6.55 22.46
N ASP A 78 12.90 -5.53 22.74
CA ASP A 78 12.42 -4.16 22.93
C ASP A 78 11.82 -3.54 21.65
N ALA A 79 12.09 -4.15 20.50
CA ALA A 79 11.62 -3.73 19.19
C ALA A 79 10.56 -4.67 18.59
N ILE A 80 10.22 -5.79 19.26
CA ILE A 80 9.30 -6.82 18.73
C ILE A 80 8.43 -7.37 19.86
N TYR A 81 7.12 -7.20 19.71
CA TYR A 81 6.08 -7.78 20.56
C TYR A 81 5.22 -8.72 19.71
N GLN A 82 4.64 -9.73 20.33
CA GLN A 82 3.60 -10.54 19.70
C GLN A 82 2.40 -10.64 20.64
N VAL A 83 1.21 -10.80 20.05
CA VAL A 83 0.00 -11.17 20.78
C VAL A 83 -0.49 -12.49 20.20
N LEU A 84 -0.21 -13.56 20.94
CA LEU A 84 -0.50 -14.94 20.54
C LEU A 84 -1.92 -15.33 20.95
N ASP A 85 -2.50 -16.33 20.28
CA ASP A 85 -3.79 -16.95 20.65
C ASP A 85 -4.98 -15.97 20.74
N THR A 86 -5.01 -14.91 19.94
CA THR A 86 -6.18 -14.01 19.87
C THR A 86 -7.32 -14.64 19.07
N THR A 87 -8.54 -14.07 19.19
CA THR A 87 -9.69 -14.50 18.37
C THR A 87 -9.52 -14.30 16.85
N LEU A 88 -8.56 -13.48 16.42
CA LEU A 88 -8.27 -13.22 15.00
C LEU A 88 -7.00 -13.94 14.51
N GLY A 89 -6.18 -14.49 15.41
CA GLY A 89 -4.88 -15.11 15.11
C GLY A 89 -3.71 -14.38 15.79
N GLU A 90 -2.50 -14.63 15.32
CA GLU A 90 -1.29 -14.04 15.87
C GLU A 90 -1.03 -12.64 15.29
N PHE A 91 -0.80 -11.67 16.16
CA PHE A 91 -0.32 -10.34 15.78
C PHE A 91 1.17 -10.22 16.10
N THR A 92 1.91 -9.58 15.20
CA THR A 92 3.29 -9.14 15.45
C THR A 92 3.32 -7.62 15.42
N LEU A 93 3.97 -7.02 16.40
CA LEU A 93 4.22 -5.59 16.45
C LEU A 93 5.72 -5.36 16.41
N GLU A 94 6.20 -4.54 15.49
CA GLU A 94 7.62 -4.29 15.31
C GLU A 94 7.96 -2.80 15.11
N LEU A 95 9.16 -2.41 15.54
CA LEU A 95 9.75 -1.14 15.16
C LEU A 95 10.17 -1.18 13.69
N ASP A 96 9.62 -0.29 12.85
CA ASP A 96 10.08 -0.22 11.46
C ASP A 96 11.47 0.43 11.42
N ALA A 97 12.48 -0.39 11.13
CA ALA A 97 13.87 -0.02 11.03
C ALA A 97 14.18 0.94 9.86
N ILE A 98 13.37 0.92 8.79
CA ILE A 98 13.69 1.63 7.55
C ILE A 98 13.50 3.15 7.67
N PRO A 99 12.42 3.68 8.27
CA PRO A 99 12.32 5.10 8.59
C PRO A 99 13.41 5.58 9.56
N LEU A 100 13.84 4.73 10.51
CA LEU A 100 14.97 5.06 11.40
C LEU A 100 16.27 5.26 10.62
N GLN A 101 16.57 4.39 9.65
CA GLN A 101 17.74 4.53 8.78
C GLN A 101 17.69 5.85 8.00
N LYS A 102 16.53 6.22 7.46
CA LYS A 102 16.39 7.48 6.71
C LYS A 102 16.38 8.72 7.58
N LEU A 103 15.84 8.64 8.80
CA LEU A 103 15.98 9.71 9.80
C LEU A 103 17.45 9.89 10.18
N ALA A 104 18.21 8.81 10.31
CA ALA A 104 19.65 8.85 10.53
C ALA A 104 20.40 9.43 9.32
N GLU A 105 20.05 9.05 8.09
CA GLU A 105 20.60 9.61 6.85
C GLU A 105 20.32 11.12 6.73
N ALA A 106 19.06 11.55 6.94
CA ALA A 106 18.67 12.95 6.88
C ALA A 106 19.32 13.80 7.99
N ALA A 107 19.49 13.24 9.19
CA ALA A 107 20.23 13.90 10.27
C ALA A 107 21.74 14.03 9.94
N ALA A 108 22.33 13.01 9.31
CA ALA A 108 23.71 13.04 8.84
C ALA A 108 23.92 14.07 7.70
N GLU A 109 22.93 14.26 6.83
CA GLU A 109 22.96 15.29 5.77
C GLU A 109 22.93 16.72 6.32
N THR A 110 22.22 16.96 7.43
CA THR A 110 22.24 18.27 8.12
C THR A 110 23.55 18.57 8.85
N GLU A 111 24.35 17.54 9.16
CA GLU A 111 25.67 17.65 9.77
C GLU A 111 26.79 17.49 8.72
N THR A 112 26.73 18.27 7.63
CA THR A 112 27.86 18.30 6.68
C THR A 112 29.01 19.16 7.22
N THR A 113 29.90 18.54 7.96
CA THR A 113 31.34 18.73 7.73
C THR A 113 32.11 17.46 8.14
N SER A 114 32.74 16.84 7.14
CA SER A 114 33.84 15.85 7.19
C SER A 114 33.45 14.38 6.98
N GLY A 115 33.81 13.86 5.80
CA GLY A 115 34.36 12.51 5.63
C GLY A 115 33.37 11.34 5.69
N GLU A 116 33.21 10.66 4.56
CA GLU A 116 32.56 9.36 4.43
C GLU A 116 33.20 8.34 5.40
N ASP A 117 32.47 7.97 6.45
CA ASP A 117 32.78 6.80 7.28
C ASP A 117 31.48 6.08 7.65
N GLN A 118 31.25 4.93 7.03
CA GLN A 118 30.09 4.06 7.28
C GLN A 118 29.99 3.60 8.73
N SER A 119 31.09 3.63 9.49
CA SER A 119 31.08 3.29 10.91
C SER A 119 30.36 4.33 11.78
N LEU A 120 30.36 5.60 11.38
CA LEU A 120 29.65 6.67 12.08
C LEU A 120 28.13 6.57 11.89
N THR A 121 27.67 6.16 10.70
CA THR A 121 26.24 5.91 10.44
C THR A 121 25.71 4.72 11.23
N ASP A 122 26.50 3.67 11.41
CA ASP A 122 26.11 2.51 12.23
C ASP A 122 26.06 2.89 13.73
N ASP A 123 27.03 3.67 14.22
CA ASP A 123 27.02 4.17 15.60
C ASP A 123 25.87 5.16 15.86
N LEU A 124 25.51 6.00 14.88
CA LEU A 124 24.34 6.89 14.92
C LEU A 124 23.04 6.10 14.88
N GLN A 125 22.94 5.05 14.05
CA GLN A 125 21.78 4.16 14.05
C GLN A 125 21.64 3.48 15.41
N VAL A 126 22.71 2.90 15.96
CA VAL A 126 22.71 2.27 17.29
C VAL A 126 22.35 3.28 18.38
N GLN A 127 22.83 4.52 18.30
CA GLN A 127 22.46 5.59 19.21
C GLN A 127 21.02 6.05 19.03
N LEU A 128 20.47 6.06 17.82
CA LEU A 128 19.07 6.36 17.55
C LEU A 128 18.16 5.23 18.06
N TYR A 129 18.52 3.97 17.87
CA TYR A 129 17.86 2.82 18.49
C TYR A 129 17.87 2.91 20.02
N LYS A 130 19.02 3.27 20.62
CA LYS A 130 19.13 3.47 22.07
C LYS A 130 18.36 4.71 22.56
N ALA A 131 18.36 5.81 21.81
CA ALA A 131 17.63 7.03 22.15
C ALA A 131 16.11 6.88 21.97
N VAL A 132 15.66 6.07 21.00
CA VAL A 132 14.27 5.60 20.90
C VAL A 132 13.91 4.78 22.13
N GLY A 133 14.81 3.92 22.60
CA GLY A 133 14.66 3.16 23.85
C GLY A 133 14.63 4.02 25.13
N ASP A 134 15.48 5.05 25.22
CA ASP A 134 15.68 5.83 26.45
C ASP A 134 14.79 7.11 26.53
N ALA A 135 14.29 7.64 25.41
CA ALA A 135 13.46 8.87 25.40
C ALA A 135 12.43 9.02 24.24
N GLY A 136 12.25 8.03 23.34
CA GLY A 136 11.77 8.32 21.97
C GLY A 136 10.54 7.57 21.43
N ALA A 137 9.62 7.09 22.29
CA ALA A 137 8.37 6.45 21.83
C ALA A 137 7.46 7.35 20.97
N LYS A 138 7.63 8.68 21.00
CA LYS A 138 6.67 9.64 20.41
C LYS A 138 6.83 9.88 18.91
N ILE A 139 7.90 9.39 18.28
CA ILE A 139 8.20 9.66 16.86
C ILE A 139 8.57 8.39 16.08
N ALA A 140 8.83 7.28 16.76
CA ALA A 140 9.20 6.03 16.11
C ALA A 140 8.00 5.44 15.34
N PRO A 141 8.16 5.08 14.05
CA PRO A 141 7.15 4.34 13.32
C PRO A 141 7.18 2.87 13.74
N TYR A 142 6.04 2.39 14.19
CA TYR A 142 5.79 1.00 14.50
C TYR A 142 4.86 0.41 13.45
N GLU A 143 4.93 -0.90 13.24
CA GLU A 143 4.04 -1.65 12.35
C GLU A 143 3.32 -2.74 13.16
N ILE A 144 2.00 -2.84 12.99
CA ILE A 144 1.22 -4.00 13.43
C ILE A 144 0.98 -4.88 12.20
N VAL A 145 1.54 -6.08 12.20
CA VAL A 145 1.26 -7.14 11.24
C VAL A 145 0.13 -7.99 11.79
N ALA A 146 -1.07 -7.82 11.23
CA ALA A 146 -2.24 -8.61 11.59
C ALA A 146 -2.19 -10.00 10.94
N PRO A 147 -2.80 -11.03 11.58
CA PRO A 147 -2.97 -12.32 10.94
C PRO A 147 -3.85 -12.17 9.67
N PRO A 148 -3.67 -13.01 8.64
CA PRO A 148 -4.64 -13.07 7.55
C PRO A 148 -6.01 -13.48 8.10
N ILE A 149 -7.02 -12.65 7.86
CA ILE A 149 -8.39 -12.85 8.35
C ILE A 149 -9.36 -13.07 7.19
N PRO A 150 -10.47 -13.79 7.40
CA PRO A 150 -11.54 -13.85 6.40
C PRO A 150 -12.11 -12.47 6.10
N LEU A 151 -12.54 -12.22 4.86
CA LEU A 151 -13.03 -10.87 4.46
C LEU A 151 -14.15 -10.33 5.36
N ARG A 152 -15.07 -11.20 5.83
CA ARG A 152 -16.15 -10.81 6.77
C ARG A 152 -15.65 -10.29 8.12
N LYS A 153 -14.38 -10.50 8.44
CA LYS A 153 -13.73 -10.11 9.70
C LYS A 153 -12.98 -8.78 9.61
N ILE A 154 -12.94 -8.13 8.43
CA ILE A 154 -12.41 -6.76 8.30
C ILE A 154 -13.05 -5.80 9.33
N PRO A 155 -14.39 -5.81 9.57
CA PRO A 155 -14.99 -4.95 10.59
C PRO A 155 -14.58 -5.28 12.02
N ASP A 156 -14.15 -6.52 12.30
CA ASP A 156 -13.60 -6.88 13.61
C ASP A 156 -12.21 -6.27 13.77
N LEU A 157 -11.34 -6.34 12.75
CA LEU A 157 -10.01 -5.71 12.78
C LEU A 157 -10.09 -4.17 12.81
N GLU A 158 -11.07 -3.56 12.15
CA GLU A 158 -11.31 -2.10 12.16
C GLU A 158 -11.41 -1.53 13.58
N LYS A 159 -11.91 -2.32 14.54
CA LYS A 159 -11.99 -1.93 15.96
C LYS A 159 -10.61 -1.57 16.53
N LEU A 160 -9.55 -2.22 16.05
CA LEU A 160 -8.16 -1.89 16.41
C LEU A 160 -7.80 -0.48 15.93
N CYS A 161 -8.08 -0.15 14.66
CA CYS A 161 -7.83 1.19 14.12
C CYS A 161 -8.56 2.27 14.91
N VAL A 162 -9.82 2.02 15.27
CA VAL A 162 -10.61 2.92 16.12
C VAL A 162 -9.98 3.10 17.51
N GLN A 163 -9.57 2.03 18.17
CA GLN A 163 -8.94 2.12 19.50
C GLN A 163 -7.57 2.79 19.46
N LEU A 164 -6.73 2.51 18.45
CA LEU A 164 -5.45 3.18 18.25
C LEU A 164 -5.65 4.69 18.10
N ARG A 165 -6.63 5.11 17.29
CA ARG A 165 -7.00 6.52 17.13
C ARG A 165 -7.47 7.14 18.44
N ASP A 166 -8.36 6.47 19.15
CA ASP A 166 -8.96 7.01 20.39
C ASP A 166 -7.92 7.14 21.51
N GLN A 167 -6.90 6.27 21.55
CA GLN A 167 -5.80 6.33 22.50
C GLN A 167 -4.79 7.43 22.12
N ASP A 168 -4.43 7.55 20.83
CA ASP A 168 -3.55 8.63 20.35
C ASP A 168 -4.16 10.02 20.59
N ALA A 169 -5.47 10.18 20.37
CA ALA A 169 -6.19 11.42 20.63
C ALA A 169 -6.18 11.87 22.12
N GLN A 170 -5.95 10.94 23.05
CA GLN A 170 -5.85 11.22 24.49
C GLN A 170 -4.43 11.66 24.91
N ASP A 171 -3.39 11.34 24.14
CA ASP A 171 -2.05 11.86 24.38
C ASP A 171 -1.91 13.28 23.82
N THR A 172 -2.19 14.26 24.68
CA THR A 172 -2.11 15.70 24.39
C THR A 172 -0.75 16.24 23.92
N THR A 173 0.30 15.42 23.80
CA THR A 173 1.67 15.89 23.52
C THR A 173 2.22 15.69 22.09
N SER A 174 1.45 15.20 21.12
CA SER A 174 1.95 15.11 19.73
C SER A 174 0.84 15.21 18.67
N ARG A 175 0.50 16.43 18.24
CA ARG A 175 -0.29 16.65 17.00
C ARG A 175 0.60 16.63 15.78
N LEU A 176 1.26 15.51 15.52
CA LEU A 176 1.99 15.30 14.28
C LEU A 176 1.05 14.62 13.27
N HIS A 177 0.49 15.40 12.36
CA HIS A 177 -0.32 14.89 11.26
C HIS A 177 0.59 14.26 10.19
N PHE A 178 0.96 13.00 10.40
CA PHE A 178 1.66 12.17 9.44
C PHE A 178 0.71 11.10 8.91
N ALA A 179 0.70 10.88 7.59
CA ALA A 179 0.10 9.67 7.04
C ALA A 179 1.16 8.58 6.94
N PHE A 180 0.82 7.41 7.45
CA PHE A 180 1.68 6.23 7.43
C PHE A 180 1.33 5.30 6.25
N GLY A 181 2.08 4.21 6.04
CA GLY A 181 1.73 3.18 5.06
C GLY A 181 0.66 2.24 5.61
N LEU A 182 -0.28 1.83 4.77
CA LEU A 182 -1.08 0.63 5.00
C LEU A 182 -0.69 -0.39 3.93
N HIS A 183 -0.32 -1.60 4.35
CA HIS A 183 -0.22 -2.71 3.41
C HIS A 183 -1.45 -3.59 3.52
N ILE A 184 -2.06 -3.87 2.38
CA ILE A 184 -3.13 -4.84 2.23
C ILE A 184 -2.53 -6.04 1.52
N ASN A 185 -2.81 -7.24 2.04
CA ASN A 185 -2.35 -8.50 1.50
C ASN A 185 -3.58 -9.34 1.11
N PRO A 186 -4.30 -9.02 0.01
CA PRO A 186 -5.37 -9.85 -0.52
C PRO A 186 -4.82 -11.21 -0.94
N GLU A 187 -5.38 -12.30 -0.42
CA GLU A 187 -5.01 -13.64 -0.89
C GLU A 187 -5.34 -13.77 -2.38
N VAL A 188 -4.46 -14.41 -3.15
CA VAL A 188 -4.71 -14.62 -4.59
C VAL A 188 -5.86 -15.61 -4.79
N LEU A 189 -6.71 -15.36 -5.78
CA LEU A 189 -7.76 -16.31 -6.17
C LEU A 189 -7.16 -17.61 -6.73
N SER A 190 -6.07 -17.47 -7.47
CA SER A 190 -5.36 -18.55 -8.14
C SER A 190 -3.86 -18.26 -8.21
N THR A 191 -3.05 -19.32 -8.12
CA THR A 191 -1.61 -19.26 -8.39
C THR A 191 -1.28 -19.50 -9.87
N ASP A 192 -2.29 -19.62 -10.73
CA ASP A 192 -2.08 -19.70 -12.18
C ASP A 192 -1.45 -18.41 -12.73
N THR A 193 -0.51 -18.57 -13.67
CA THR A 193 0.26 -17.44 -14.20
C THR A 193 -0.62 -16.44 -14.93
N ALA A 194 -1.66 -16.89 -15.64
CA ALA A 194 -2.54 -15.97 -16.36
C ALA A 194 -3.36 -15.12 -15.38
N SER A 195 -3.85 -15.71 -14.28
CA SER A 195 -4.56 -14.97 -13.23
C SER A 195 -3.66 -13.94 -12.53
N ILE A 196 -2.43 -14.33 -12.18
CA ILE A 196 -1.44 -13.43 -11.57
C ILE A 196 -1.09 -12.27 -12.51
N LEU A 197 -0.80 -12.57 -13.78
CA LEU A 197 -0.49 -11.57 -14.79
C LEU A 197 -1.66 -10.60 -14.97
N ARG A 198 -2.88 -11.11 -15.07
CA ARG A 198 -4.09 -10.31 -15.27
C ARG A 198 -4.29 -9.29 -14.14
N HIS A 199 -4.10 -9.70 -12.89
CA HIS A 199 -4.18 -8.79 -11.73
C HIS A 199 -3.04 -7.76 -11.73
N LEU A 200 -1.82 -8.18 -12.06
CA LEU A 200 -0.67 -7.28 -12.16
C LEU A 200 -0.85 -6.23 -13.26
N GLN A 201 -1.32 -6.63 -14.45
CA GLN A 201 -1.64 -5.71 -15.56
C GLN A 201 -2.78 -4.75 -15.16
N SER A 202 -3.83 -5.26 -14.51
CA SER A 202 -4.95 -4.46 -14.02
C SER A 202 -4.49 -3.41 -13.00
N PHE A 203 -3.62 -3.80 -12.07
CA PHE A 203 -3.01 -2.88 -11.12
C PHE A 203 -2.21 -1.78 -11.83
N LEU A 204 -1.36 -2.15 -12.80
CA LEU A 204 -0.55 -1.18 -13.55
C LEU A 204 -1.41 -0.18 -14.33
N LEU A 205 -2.46 -0.65 -15.00
CA LEU A 205 -3.43 0.21 -15.69
C LEU A 205 -4.10 1.20 -14.74
N LEU A 206 -4.46 0.76 -13.54
CA LEU A 206 -5.13 1.60 -12.54
C LEU A 206 -4.17 2.45 -11.70
N TYR A 207 -2.86 2.18 -11.73
CA TYR A 207 -1.91 2.74 -10.77
C TYR A 207 -1.94 4.28 -10.68
N PRO A 208 -1.87 5.04 -11.80
CA PRO A 208 -1.99 6.50 -11.75
C PRO A 208 -3.28 7.00 -11.11
N TRP A 209 -4.41 6.34 -11.40
CA TRP A 209 -5.70 6.69 -10.84
C TRP A 209 -5.78 6.33 -9.35
N LEU A 210 -5.36 5.13 -8.95
CA LEU A 210 -5.30 4.71 -7.54
C LEU A 210 -4.42 5.65 -6.72
N LYS A 211 -3.26 6.05 -7.25
CA LYS A 211 -2.36 7.01 -6.60
C LYS A 211 -3.06 8.33 -6.28
N GLN A 212 -3.91 8.84 -7.18
CA GLN A 212 -4.75 10.02 -6.93
C GLN A 212 -5.85 9.74 -5.89
N GLN A 213 -6.53 8.60 -5.97
CA GLN A 213 -7.58 8.22 -5.02
C GLN A 213 -7.07 8.11 -3.58
N HIS A 214 -5.84 7.62 -3.40
CA HIS A 214 -5.17 7.53 -2.10
C HIS A 214 -4.56 8.87 -1.64
N ASN A 215 -4.48 9.90 -2.49
CA ASN A 215 -3.79 11.17 -2.19
C ASN A 215 -2.33 10.96 -1.68
N VAL A 216 -1.61 9.98 -2.27
CA VAL A 216 -0.31 9.49 -1.79
C VAL A 216 0.73 10.60 -1.67
N ASP A 217 0.84 11.44 -2.70
CA ASP A 217 1.90 12.47 -2.81
C ASP A 217 1.78 13.55 -1.74
N PHE A 218 0.57 13.81 -1.24
CA PHE A 218 0.33 14.82 -0.20
C PHE A 218 0.47 14.25 1.22
N ALA A 219 0.14 12.98 1.39
CA ALA A 219 -0.05 12.37 2.70
C ALA A 219 1.26 11.82 3.31
N ARG A 220 2.15 11.24 2.49
CA ARG A 220 3.34 10.53 2.97
C ARG A 220 4.46 11.48 3.36
N ARG A 221 4.49 11.80 4.66
CA ARG A 221 5.50 12.68 5.27
C ARG A 221 6.60 11.93 6.03
N VAL A 222 6.38 10.65 6.36
CA VAL A 222 7.29 9.86 7.23
C VAL A 222 7.65 8.48 6.65
N THR A 223 6.89 7.95 5.69
CA THR A 223 6.99 6.53 5.29
C THR A 223 7.70 6.29 3.97
N ARG A 224 8.06 5.02 3.76
CA ARG A 224 8.84 4.48 2.63
C ARG A 224 8.34 5.05 1.29
N PHE A 225 9.22 5.78 0.59
CA PHE A 225 8.99 6.20 -0.80
C PHE A 225 8.75 4.96 -1.67
N ILE A 226 7.52 4.76 -2.14
CA ILE A 226 7.22 3.70 -3.09
C ILE A 226 7.76 4.10 -4.45
N THR A 227 8.68 3.31 -4.99
CA THR A 227 9.23 3.58 -6.31
C THR A 227 8.20 3.21 -7.39
N PRO A 228 7.78 4.15 -8.26
CA PRO A 228 6.89 3.85 -9.37
C PRO A 228 7.48 2.77 -10.27
N PHE A 229 6.63 1.91 -10.84
CA PHE A 229 7.05 0.97 -11.86
C PHE A 229 7.70 1.72 -13.04
N PRO A 230 8.82 1.24 -13.59
CA PRO A 230 9.54 1.97 -14.62
C PRO A 230 8.83 1.80 -15.97
N LYS A 231 8.88 2.82 -16.82
CA LYS A 231 8.22 2.82 -18.14
C LYS A 231 8.52 1.57 -19.00
N PRO A 232 9.78 1.07 -19.09
CA PRO A 232 10.06 -0.16 -19.84
C PRO A 232 9.29 -1.39 -19.35
N TYR A 233 8.96 -1.44 -18.06
CA TYR A 233 8.16 -2.54 -17.52
C TYR A 233 6.70 -2.47 -18.02
N TYR A 234 6.08 -1.28 -17.97
CA TYR A 234 4.76 -1.04 -18.56
C TYR A 234 4.73 -1.41 -20.04
N GLU A 235 5.71 -0.93 -20.82
CA GLU A 235 5.82 -1.18 -22.26
C GLU A 235 6.00 -2.66 -22.62
N ARG A 236 6.50 -3.47 -21.68
CA ARG A 236 6.68 -4.92 -21.84
C ARG A 236 5.42 -5.68 -21.45
N ILE A 237 4.96 -5.52 -20.21
CA ILE A 237 3.91 -6.36 -19.65
C ILE A 237 2.52 -6.01 -20.17
N LEU A 238 2.30 -4.77 -20.62
CA LEU A 238 1.03 -4.33 -21.20
C LEU A 238 0.94 -4.56 -22.71
N GLN A 239 1.85 -5.33 -23.32
CA GLN A 239 1.70 -5.70 -24.74
C GLN A 239 0.56 -6.72 -24.91
N SER A 240 -0.29 -6.54 -25.92
CA SER A 240 -1.48 -7.39 -26.12
C SER A 240 -1.17 -8.88 -26.34
N HIS A 241 0.06 -9.22 -26.73
CA HIS A 241 0.51 -10.59 -26.96
C HIS A 241 1.43 -11.12 -25.84
N TYR A 242 1.62 -10.37 -24.76
CA TYR A 242 2.45 -10.79 -23.62
C TYR A 242 1.72 -11.86 -22.80
N GLN A 243 2.09 -13.12 -23.03
CA GLN A 243 1.55 -14.31 -22.34
C GLN A 243 2.70 -15.22 -21.86
N PRO A 244 3.49 -14.78 -20.88
CA PRO A 244 4.64 -15.52 -20.37
C PRO A 244 4.19 -16.75 -19.56
N GLY A 245 5.04 -17.76 -19.50
CA GLY A 245 4.99 -18.72 -18.38
C GLY A 245 5.55 -18.10 -17.10
N PHE A 246 5.28 -18.71 -15.94
CA PHE A 246 5.66 -18.18 -14.62
C PHE A 246 7.13 -17.72 -14.54
N THR A 247 8.07 -18.56 -14.95
CA THR A 247 9.51 -18.24 -14.91
C THR A 247 9.86 -17.00 -15.70
N GLN A 248 9.22 -16.79 -16.86
CA GLN A 248 9.46 -15.62 -17.68
C GLN A 248 8.84 -14.38 -17.04
N LEU A 249 7.62 -14.47 -16.49
CA LEU A 249 6.98 -13.38 -15.76
C LEU A 249 7.87 -12.88 -14.60
N VAL A 250 8.41 -13.79 -13.79
CA VAL A 250 9.30 -13.46 -12.67
C VAL A 250 10.63 -12.87 -13.15
N THR A 251 11.21 -13.42 -14.22
CA THR A 251 12.49 -12.94 -14.77
C THR A 251 12.35 -11.54 -15.38
N ASP A 252 11.25 -11.28 -16.10
CA ASP A 252 10.91 -9.95 -16.63
C ASP A 252 10.65 -8.97 -15.48
N TYR A 253 9.91 -9.39 -14.44
CA TYR A 253 9.71 -8.57 -13.24
C TYR A 253 11.04 -8.21 -12.61
N TYR A 254 11.96 -9.17 -12.37
CA TYR A 254 13.28 -8.90 -11.78
C TYR A 254 14.14 -7.98 -12.66
N THR A 255 14.11 -8.17 -13.98
CA THR A 255 14.93 -7.39 -14.92
C THR A 255 14.61 -5.90 -14.84
N ASP A 256 13.32 -5.55 -14.79
CA ASP A 256 12.89 -4.14 -14.73
C ASP A 256 12.66 -3.66 -13.28
N ASN A 257 12.47 -4.57 -12.33
CA ASN A 257 12.18 -4.29 -10.92
C ASN A 257 13.07 -5.13 -9.98
N PRO A 258 14.40 -4.93 -9.96
CA PRO A 258 15.31 -5.65 -9.05
C PRO A 258 15.22 -5.08 -7.61
N THR A 259 14.01 -4.84 -7.12
CA THR A 259 13.72 -4.29 -5.80
C THR A 259 12.33 -4.73 -5.36
N ARG A 260 12.17 -4.92 -4.05
CA ARG A 260 10.87 -5.10 -3.39
C ARG A 260 10.11 -3.78 -3.17
N ASN A 261 10.76 -2.63 -3.38
CA ASN A 261 10.17 -1.32 -3.12
C ASN A 261 9.21 -0.88 -4.25
N ARG A 262 8.04 -1.51 -4.31
CA ARG A 262 6.99 -1.28 -5.31
C ARG A 262 5.62 -1.10 -4.64
N ALA A 263 4.73 -0.41 -5.34
CA ALA A 263 3.34 -0.19 -4.89
C ALA A 263 2.56 -1.50 -4.80
N LEU A 264 2.92 -2.46 -5.65
CA LEU A 264 2.49 -3.84 -5.61
C LEU A 264 3.75 -4.69 -5.65
N ASP A 265 4.15 -5.23 -4.50
CA ASP A 265 5.30 -6.11 -4.38
C ASP A 265 4.88 -7.56 -4.66
N MET A 266 5.39 -8.12 -5.74
CA MET A 266 5.04 -9.48 -6.16
C MET A 266 5.93 -10.56 -5.52
N LEU A 267 7.01 -10.18 -4.82
CA LEU A 267 7.99 -11.14 -4.32
C LEU A 267 7.43 -12.13 -3.29
N PRO A 268 6.53 -11.74 -2.35
CA PRO A 268 5.90 -12.71 -1.45
C PRO A 268 5.17 -13.83 -2.20
N LEU A 269 4.40 -13.50 -3.24
CA LEU A 269 3.68 -14.46 -4.07
C LEU A 269 4.63 -15.30 -4.92
N PHE A 270 5.60 -14.65 -5.58
CA PHE A 270 6.54 -15.37 -6.44
C PHE A 270 7.41 -16.33 -5.62
N ALA A 271 7.80 -15.96 -4.40
CA ALA A 271 8.53 -16.85 -3.50
C ALA A 271 7.64 -17.97 -2.95
N HIS A 272 6.34 -17.75 -2.80
CA HIS A 272 5.39 -18.80 -2.41
C HIS A 272 5.30 -19.90 -3.48
N ILE A 273 5.34 -19.51 -4.76
CA ILE A 273 5.26 -20.43 -5.90
C ILE A 273 6.62 -21.08 -6.21
N ASP A 274 7.70 -20.29 -6.25
CA ASP A 274 9.06 -20.77 -6.50
C ASP A 274 10.11 -20.00 -5.70
N ALA A 275 10.29 -20.40 -4.44
CA ALA A 275 11.29 -19.84 -3.55
C ALA A 275 12.73 -20.02 -4.06
N ALA A 276 13.01 -21.06 -4.85
CA ALA A 276 14.36 -21.30 -5.38
C ALA A 276 14.72 -20.29 -6.48
N LEU A 277 13.77 -19.99 -7.37
CA LEU A 277 13.93 -18.94 -8.38
C LEU A 277 14.16 -17.58 -7.74
N ILE A 278 13.34 -17.20 -6.75
CA ILE A 278 13.48 -15.91 -6.06
C ILE A 278 14.81 -15.79 -5.33
N ARG A 279 15.24 -16.81 -4.58
CA ARG A 279 16.57 -16.81 -3.94
C ARG A 279 17.71 -16.68 -4.94
N ARG A 280 17.59 -17.26 -6.13
CA ARG A 280 18.60 -17.15 -7.19
C ARG A 280 18.70 -15.72 -7.75
N LEU A 281 17.57 -15.03 -7.89
CA LEU A 281 17.52 -13.70 -8.48
C LEU A 281 17.86 -12.60 -7.47
N TYR A 282 17.33 -12.68 -6.23
CA TYR A 282 17.46 -11.62 -5.22
C TYR A 282 18.52 -11.91 -4.14
N GLY A 283 19.06 -13.14 -4.10
CA GLY A 283 19.99 -13.57 -3.06
C GLY A 283 19.31 -14.27 -1.88
N ALA A 284 20.10 -15.02 -1.10
CA ALA A 284 19.61 -15.80 0.03
C ALA A 284 19.35 -14.96 1.30
N GLU A 285 20.01 -13.82 1.42
CA GLU A 285 19.92 -12.92 2.58
C GLU A 285 18.73 -11.96 2.51
N GLU A 286 18.10 -11.83 1.34
CA GLU A 286 16.94 -10.97 1.16
C GLU A 286 15.73 -11.54 1.93
N LYS A 287 15.23 -10.79 2.92
CA LYS A 287 14.14 -11.22 3.79
C LYS A 287 12.79 -11.12 3.08
N ILE A 288 12.43 -12.17 2.33
CA ILE A 288 11.14 -12.30 1.65
C ILE A 288 10.31 -13.33 2.40
N ASN A 289 9.16 -12.90 2.93
CA ASN A 289 8.21 -13.78 3.62
C ASN A 289 7.24 -14.37 2.59
N PRO A 290 7.35 -15.65 2.21
CA PRO A 290 6.53 -16.22 1.13
C PRO A 290 5.09 -16.44 1.59
N ARG A 291 4.12 -15.94 0.81
CA ARG A 291 2.69 -16.08 1.09
C ARG A 291 1.86 -15.87 -0.18
N PRO A 292 0.69 -16.51 -0.33
CA PRO A 292 -0.13 -16.47 -1.54
C PRO A 292 -0.93 -15.16 -1.64
N THR A 293 -0.26 -14.01 -1.73
CA THR A 293 -0.93 -12.70 -1.70
C THR A 293 -0.32 -11.67 -2.63
N PHE A 294 -1.16 -10.76 -3.12
CA PHE A 294 -0.71 -9.49 -3.68
C PHE A 294 -0.26 -8.56 -2.55
N HIS A 295 1.03 -8.26 -2.40
CA HIS A 295 1.48 -7.35 -1.35
C HIS A 295 1.28 -5.90 -1.79
N TYR A 296 0.08 -5.37 -1.54
CA TYR A 296 -0.37 -4.06 -1.99
C TYR A 296 -0.03 -2.98 -0.96
N ARG A 297 0.90 -2.08 -1.31
CA ARG A 297 1.54 -1.15 -0.38
C ARG A 297 1.21 0.31 -0.64
N LEU A 298 0.40 0.61 -1.65
CA LEU A 298 0.03 1.97 -2.04
C LEU A 298 -0.84 2.73 -1.01
N PRO A 299 -1.78 2.10 -0.29
CA PRO A 299 -2.68 2.81 0.60
C PRO A 299 -1.95 3.61 1.68
N ASN A 300 -2.58 4.69 2.13
CA ASN A 300 -2.16 5.42 3.32
C ASN A 300 -2.91 4.88 4.54
N CYS A 301 -2.24 4.90 5.68
CA CYS A 301 -2.83 4.71 7.00
C CYS A 301 -3.08 6.08 7.63
N GLU A 302 -4.33 6.51 7.66
CA GLU A 302 -4.76 7.80 8.22
C GLU A 302 -5.53 7.58 9.54
N LEU A 303 -4.90 6.93 10.53
CA LEU A 303 -5.55 6.64 11.82
C LEU A 303 -6.15 7.89 12.49
N ALA A 304 -5.56 9.07 12.31
CA ALA A 304 -6.09 10.32 12.88
C ALA A 304 -7.36 10.85 12.17
N ASN A 305 -7.66 10.36 10.97
CA ASN A 305 -8.81 10.78 10.18
C ASN A 305 -10.05 9.94 10.57
N PRO A 306 -11.12 10.54 11.13
CA PRO A 306 -12.31 9.80 11.53
C PRO A 306 -13.08 9.20 10.35
N ASP A 307 -12.89 9.74 9.15
CA ASP A 307 -13.56 9.30 7.92
C ASP A 307 -12.76 8.23 7.16
N TRP A 308 -11.58 7.84 7.66
CA TRP A 308 -10.76 6.77 7.11
C TRP A 308 -11.08 5.42 7.76
N SER A 309 -11.00 4.34 6.98
CA SER A 309 -11.20 2.95 7.45
C SER A 309 -10.47 1.94 6.56
N LEU A 310 -10.19 0.75 7.10
CA LEU A 310 -9.65 -0.39 6.34
C LEU A 310 -10.60 -0.81 5.22
N ASP A 311 -11.91 -0.76 5.46
CA ASP A 311 -12.93 -1.10 4.45
C ASP A 311 -12.85 -0.16 3.23
N MET A 312 -12.63 1.14 3.44
CA MET A 312 -12.44 2.09 2.35
C MET A 312 -11.21 1.74 1.50
N GLU A 313 -10.08 1.40 2.13
CA GLU A 313 -8.85 1.04 1.42
C GLU A 313 -8.96 -0.34 0.74
N TRP A 314 -9.64 -1.29 1.36
CA TRP A 314 -9.98 -2.59 0.77
C TRP A 314 -10.83 -2.41 -0.50
N ARG A 315 -11.86 -1.57 -0.44
CA ARG A 315 -12.71 -1.30 -1.60
C ARG A 315 -11.96 -0.66 -2.77
N ARG A 316 -10.91 0.12 -2.51
CA ARG A 316 -10.03 0.63 -3.58
C ARG A 316 -9.28 -0.51 -4.28
N TRP A 317 -8.81 -1.51 -3.53
CA TRP A 317 -8.22 -2.72 -4.12
C TRP A 317 -9.23 -3.50 -4.98
N LEU A 318 -10.51 -3.55 -4.60
CA LEU A 318 -11.54 -4.25 -5.39
C LEU A 318 -11.69 -3.73 -6.82
N HIS A 319 -11.29 -2.49 -7.13
CA HIS A 319 -11.25 -2.03 -8.52
C HIS A 319 -10.20 -2.77 -9.36
N VAL A 320 -9.08 -3.19 -8.76
CA VAL A 320 -8.08 -4.03 -9.43
C VAL A 320 -8.69 -5.39 -9.75
N GLU A 321 -9.40 -5.99 -8.80
CA GLU A 321 -10.07 -7.28 -8.99
C GLU A 321 -11.20 -7.18 -10.03
N GLN A 322 -11.95 -6.09 -10.01
CA GLN A 322 -13.01 -5.83 -10.98
C GLN A 322 -12.47 -5.82 -12.42
N VAL A 323 -11.37 -5.10 -12.65
CA VAL A 323 -10.72 -5.07 -13.97
C VAL A 323 -10.12 -6.44 -14.31
N ALA A 324 -9.49 -7.10 -13.34
CA ALA A 324 -8.87 -8.40 -13.58
C ALA A 324 -9.88 -9.48 -13.98
N ASN A 325 -11.07 -9.45 -13.38
CA ASN A 325 -12.13 -10.43 -13.60
C ASN A 325 -13.16 -10.06 -14.69
N SER A 326 -13.03 -8.89 -15.34
CA SER A 326 -13.90 -8.47 -16.44
C SER A 326 -13.13 -8.39 -17.76
N ASP A 327 -13.46 -9.27 -18.71
CA ASP A 327 -12.85 -9.25 -20.06
C ASP A 327 -13.16 -7.98 -20.83
N ALA A 328 -14.38 -7.47 -20.71
CA ALA A 328 -14.78 -6.24 -21.38
C ALA A 328 -13.99 -5.03 -20.83
N LEU A 329 -13.96 -4.88 -19.50
CA LEU A 329 -13.31 -3.73 -18.86
C LEU A 329 -11.79 -3.77 -19.04
N PHE A 330 -11.16 -4.94 -18.90
CA PHE A 330 -9.73 -5.10 -19.14
C PHE A 330 -9.36 -4.79 -20.59
N THR A 331 -10.14 -5.27 -21.56
CA THR A 331 -9.88 -5.04 -22.98
C THR A 331 -10.02 -3.56 -23.35
N GLU A 332 -11.04 -2.88 -22.81
CA GLU A 332 -11.21 -1.44 -23.01
C GLU A 332 -10.01 -0.68 -22.43
N LEU A 333 -9.66 -0.91 -21.15
CA LEU A 333 -8.52 -0.25 -20.52
C LEU A 333 -7.21 -0.50 -21.27
N MET A 334 -7.00 -1.72 -21.77
CA MET A 334 -5.79 -2.03 -22.53
C MET A 334 -5.73 -1.34 -23.90
N THR A 335 -6.86 -1.27 -24.59
CA THR A 335 -6.97 -0.56 -25.88
C THR A 335 -6.73 0.94 -25.70
N ARG A 336 -7.31 1.53 -24.65
CA ARG A 336 -7.13 2.95 -24.30
C ARG A 336 -5.70 3.24 -23.86
N TRP A 337 -5.10 2.37 -23.06
CA TRP A 337 -3.71 2.51 -22.65
C TRP A 337 -2.75 2.52 -23.83
N HIS A 338 -2.93 1.62 -24.81
CA HIS A 338 -2.09 1.63 -26.02
C HIS A 338 -2.21 2.94 -26.79
N SER A 339 -3.45 3.43 -26.97
CA SER A 339 -3.70 4.72 -27.64
C SER A 339 -3.08 5.90 -26.88
N HIS A 340 -3.13 5.86 -25.54
CA HIS A 340 -2.52 6.84 -24.67
C HIS A 340 -0.98 6.80 -24.77
N ASN A 341 -0.37 5.62 -24.66
CA ASN A 341 1.09 5.46 -24.61
C ASN A 341 1.78 5.73 -25.96
N GLU A 342 1.07 5.62 -27.08
CA GLU A 342 1.55 6.04 -28.39
C GLU A 342 1.57 7.58 -28.57
N SER A 343 0.80 8.30 -27.77
CA SER A 343 0.76 9.76 -27.78
C SER A 343 1.94 10.36 -27.02
N TRP A 344 2.61 11.34 -27.63
CA TRP A 344 3.70 12.08 -27.00
C TRP A 344 3.22 13.28 -26.16
N LEU A 345 1.93 13.57 -26.19
CA LEU A 345 1.32 14.75 -25.55
C LEU A 345 0.56 14.43 -24.26
N THR A 346 0.43 13.16 -23.89
CA THR A 346 -0.39 12.75 -22.75
C THR A 346 0.44 12.59 -21.48
N SER A 347 -0.17 12.95 -20.35
CA SER A 347 0.44 12.85 -19.02
C SER A 347 -0.15 11.70 -18.20
N GLU A 348 0.54 11.34 -17.12
CA GLU A 348 0.01 10.40 -16.11
C GLU A 348 -1.35 10.87 -15.55
N GLU A 349 -1.55 12.19 -15.40
CA GLU A 349 -2.82 12.77 -14.96
C GLU A 349 -3.94 12.60 -15.99
N ASP A 350 -3.62 12.71 -17.28
CA ASP A 350 -4.59 12.48 -18.35
C ASP A 350 -5.03 11.01 -18.38
N TRP A 351 -4.10 10.08 -18.16
CA TRP A 351 -4.43 8.67 -18.03
C TRP A 351 -5.34 8.39 -16.83
N ALA A 352 -5.01 8.95 -15.67
CA ALA A 352 -5.83 8.79 -14.48
C ALA A 352 -7.27 9.31 -14.68
N ARG A 353 -7.45 10.41 -15.42
CA ARG A 353 -8.76 10.95 -15.79
C ARG A 353 -9.53 10.02 -16.74
N GLU A 354 -8.85 9.44 -17.71
CA GLU A 354 -9.43 8.47 -18.65
C GLU A 354 -9.88 7.19 -17.92
N VAL A 355 -9.04 6.65 -17.03
CA VAL A 355 -9.40 5.54 -16.14
C VAL A 355 -10.64 5.88 -15.31
N ALA A 356 -10.69 7.07 -14.69
CA ALA A 356 -11.86 7.49 -13.91
C ALA A 356 -13.16 7.47 -14.75
N GLN A 357 -13.12 7.98 -15.99
CA GLN A 357 -14.29 7.96 -16.89
C GLN A 357 -14.71 6.53 -17.28
N ILE A 358 -13.73 5.66 -17.58
CA ILE A 358 -14.00 4.25 -17.93
C ILE A 358 -14.65 3.54 -16.74
N MET A 359 -14.08 3.72 -15.54
CA MET A 359 -14.61 3.13 -14.33
C MET A 359 -16.05 3.60 -14.09
N VAL A 360 -16.34 4.91 -14.08
CA VAL A 360 -17.72 5.45 -13.94
C VAL A 360 -18.68 4.89 -15.00
N THR A 361 -18.25 4.80 -16.26
CA THR A 361 -19.12 4.28 -17.33
C THR A 361 -19.46 2.81 -17.13
N ALA A 362 -18.47 2.00 -16.72
CA ALA A 362 -18.71 0.60 -16.34
C ALA A 362 -19.67 0.50 -15.14
N GLN A 363 -19.62 1.48 -14.23
CA GLN A 363 -20.57 1.58 -13.13
C GLN A 363 -22.00 1.76 -13.62
N ASP A 364 -22.22 2.72 -14.52
CA ASP A 364 -23.54 3.08 -15.02
C ASP A 364 -24.18 2.00 -15.91
N ASN A 365 -23.36 1.23 -16.64
CA ASN A 365 -23.83 0.23 -17.59
C ASN A 365 -24.27 -1.10 -16.97
N GLY A 366 -24.05 -1.31 -15.67
CA GLY A 366 -24.34 -2.62 -15.07
C GLY A 366 -23.33 -3.70 -15.46
N ASP A 367 -22.18 -3.35 -16.08
CA ASP A 367 -21.10 -4.28 -16.45
C ASP A 367 -20.29 -4.79 -15.23
N TRP A 368 -20.91 -4.73 -14.07
CA TRP A 368 -20.43 -5.36 -12.86
C TRP A 368 -20.72 -6.85 -12.97
N PRO A 369 -19.82 -7.73 -12.53
CA PRO A 369 -20.22 -9.09 -12.25
C PRO A 369 -21.26 -9.02 -11.12
N ASP A 370 -22.54 -8.97 -11.49
CA ASP A 370 -23.58 -9.53 -10.63
C ASP A 370 -23.08 -10.94 -10.31
N ASN A 371 -22.92 -11.22 -9.02
CA ASN A 371 -22.80 -12.60 -8.60
C ASN A 371 -23.97 -13.32 -9.24
N ALA A 372 -23.64 -14.32 -10.08
CA ALA A 372 -24.59 -15.33 -10.45
C ALA A 372 -25.02 -16.01 -9.14
N ASP A 373 -26.07 -15.48 -8.52
CA ASP A 373 -26.90 -16.20 -7.58
C ASP A 373 -27.57 -17.32 -8.39
N ASP A 374 -26.97 -18.51 -8.34
CA ASP A 374 -27.63 -19.81 -8.51
C ASP A 374 -26.99 -20.84 -7.57
#